data_AF-A0AB40AW38-F1
#
_entry.id   AF-A0AB40AW38-F1
#
_cell.length_a   1.000
_cell.length_b   1.000
_cell.length_c   1.000
_cell.angle_alpha   90.00
_cell.angle_beta   90.00
_cell.angle_gamma   90.00
#
_symmetry.space_group_name_H-M   'P 1'
#
loop_
_entity.id
_entity.type
_entity.pdbx_description
1 polymer ?
#
loop_
_entity_poly.entity_id
_entity_poly.type
_entity_poly.pdbx_seq_one_letter_code
_entity_poly.pdbx_strand_id
1 'polypeptide(L)'
;MAEKCLIETSINSIRVKQADELENIQAKKLPRFLSMKADAFQVLRRKAVQGYDLSFLIINCHYEDMQKHKLIDVIVQSLDIDKEITELKLSVNTRGRLVATEFLKQFV
;
A
#
# COMPACT_ATOMS: atom_id res chain seq x y z
N MET A 1 -1.11 12.97 -9.87
CA MET A 1 -2.00 12.11 -10.67
C MET A 1 -3.13 11.61 -9.79
N ALA A 2 -4.36 11.47 -10.30
CA ALA A 2 -5.53 11.09 -9.50
C ALA A 2 -5.56 9.60 -9.14
N GLU A 3 -6.19 9.29 -8.01
CA GLU A 3 -6.52 7.93 -7.57
C GLU A 3 -7.43 7.24 -8.60
N LYS A 4 -7.21 5.95 -8.85
CA LYS A 4 -8.11 5.16 -9.70
C LYS A 4 -8.12 3.68 -9.30
N CYS A 5 -9.29 3.07 -9.42
CA CYS A 5 -9.49 1.64 -9.24
C CYS A 5 -9.99 1.00 -10.55
N LEU A 6 -9.42 -0.15 -10.90
CA LEU A 6 -9.85 -1.00 -12.01
C LEU A 6 -10.42 -2.29 -11.43
N ILE A 7 -11.67 -2.60 -11.77
CA ILE A 7 -12.36 -3.81 -11.35
C ILE A 7 -12.71 -4.60 -12.61
N GLU A 8 -12.14 -5.79 -12.75
CA GLU A 8 -12.44 -6.76 -13.79
C GLU A 8 -12.86 -8.08 -13.13
N THR A 9 -13.52 -8.97 -13.87
CA THR A 9 -14.17 -10.18 -13.34
C THR A 9 -13.27 -11.11 -12.53
N SER A 10 -11.94 -11.07 -12.74
CA SER A 10 -10.96 -11.84 -11.96
C SER A 10 -9.77 -11.02 -11.47
N ILE A 11 -9.58 -9.79 -11.96
CA ILE A 11 -8.44 -8.94 -11.66
C ILE A 11 -8.95 -7.61 -11.10
N ASN A 12 -8.53 -7.26 -9.89
CA ASN A 12 -8.80 -5.96 -9.29
C ASN A 12 -7.48 -5.23 -9.08
N SER A 13 -7.38 -3.95 -9.43
CA SER A 13 -6.14 -3.18 -9.30
C SER A 13 -6.41 -1.77 -8.82
N ILE A 14 -5.57 -1.29 -7.91
CA ILE A 14 -5.69 0.02 -7.28
C ILE A 14 -4.41 0.83 -7.56
N ARG A 15 -4.60 2.11 -7.91
CA ARG A 15 -3.54 3.09 -8.03
C ARG A 15 -3.74 4.14 -6.93
N VAL A 16 -2.68 4.34 -6.17
CA VAL A 16 -2.63 5.26 -5.03
C VAL A 16 -2.31 6.67 -5.52
N LYS A 17 -2.96 7.69 -4.95
CA LYS A 17 -2.68 9.09 -5.27
C LYS A 17 -1.29 9.47 -4.76
N GLN A 18 -0.51 10.14 -5.61
CA GLN A 18 0.82 10.65 -5.28
C GLN A 18 0.80 12.18 -5.41
N ALA A 19 0.92 12.91 -4.29
CA ALA A 19 0.89 14.37 -4.29
C ALA A 19 2.29 15.01 -4.12
N ASP A 20 3.24 14.30 -3.52
CA ASP A 20 4.57 14.84 -3.16
C ASP A 20 5.71 13.82 -3.42
N GLU A 21 6.97 14.26 -3.52
CA GLU A 21 8.12 13.37 -3.80
C GLU A 21 8.36 12.36 -2.68
N LEU A 22 8.21 12.77 -1.42
CA LEU A 22 8.31 11.88 -0.26
C LEU A 22 7.19 10.82 -0.29
N GLU A 23 5.98 11.23 -0.67
CA GLU A 23 4.85 10.32 -0.84
C GLU A 23 5.07 9.38 -2.02
N ASN A 24 5.72 9.83 -3.10
CA ASN A 24 6.03 8.97 -4.25
C ASN A 24 6.99 7.83 -3.86
N ILE A 25 7.96 8.10 -2.97
CA ILE A 25 8.85 7.06 -2.44
C ILE A 25 8.08 6.09 -1.53
N GLN A 26 7.22 6.61 -0.64
CA GLN A 26 6.44 5.80 0.29
C GLN A 26 5.38 4.96 -0.43
N ALA A 27 4.65 5.56 -1.37
CA ALA A 27 3.65 4.92 -2.24
C ALA A 27 4.26 3.86 -3.16
N LYS A 28 5.57 3.87 -3.42
CA LYS A 28 6.26 2.77 -4.11
C LYS A 28 6.74 1.68 -3.17
N LYS A 29 7.15 2.03 -1.94
CA LYS A 29 7.71 1.07 -0.98
C LYS A 29 6.63 0.23 -0.30
N LEU A 30 5.51 0.84 0.08
CA LEU A 30 4.46 0.16 0.86
C LEU A 30 3.73 -0.91 0.03
N PRO A 31 3.24 -0.64 -1.20
CA PRO A 31 2.65 -1.69 -2.06
C PRO A 31 3.65 -2.78 -2.46
N ARG A 32 4.94 -2.43 -2.60
CA ARG A 32 6.01 -3.39 -2.86
C ARG A 32 6.23 -4.32 -1.67
N PHE A 33 6.21 -3.79 -0.45
CA PHE A 33 6.28 -4.59 0.77
C PHE A 33 5.09 -5.53 0.90
N LEU A 34 3.87 -5.05 0.63
CA LEU A 34 2.67 -5.89 0.58
C LEU A 34 2.82 -7.01 -0.47
N SER A 35 3.29 -6.68 -1.66
CA SER A 35 3.54 -7.66 -2.75
C SER A 35 4.58 -8.72 -2.38
N MET A 36 5.54 -8.41 -1.51
CA MET A 36 6.50 -9.40 -0.97
C MET A 36 5.84 -10.40 -0.01
N LYS A 37 4.67 -10.08 0.54
CA LYS A 37 3.87 -10.96 1.41
C LYS A 37 2.81 -11.75 0.62
N ALA A 38 2.85 -11.72 -0.71
CA ALA A 38 1.91 -12.44 -1.57
C ALA A 38 1.85 -13.95 -1.32
N ASP A 39 2.90 -14.56 -0.75
CA ASP A 39 2.87 -15.99 -0.39
C ASP A 39 1.95 -16.27 0.81
N ALA A 40 1.80 -15.30 1.72
CA ALA A 40 0.83 -15.35 2.82
C ALA A 40 -0.56 -14.84 2.40
N PHE A 41 -0.62 -14.03 1.35
CA PHE A 41 -1.85 -13.46 0.79
C PHE A 41 -2.01 -13.91 -0.67
N GLN A 42 -2.52 -15.13 -0.86
CA GLN A 42 -2.58 -15.79 -2.18
C GLN A 42 -3.32 -15.00 -3.26
N VAL A 43 -4.25 -14.11 -2.85
CA VAL A 43 -4.99 -13.23 -3.76
C VAL A 43 -4.19 -12.02 -4.25
N LEU A 44 -3.04 -11.72 -3.64
CA LEU A 44 -2.22 -10.57 -4.01
C LEU A 44 -1.23 -10.95 -5.11
N ARG A 45 -1.13 -10.11 -6.15
CA ARG A 45 -0.15 -10.33 -7.21
C ARG A 45 1.21 -9.79 -6.79
N ARG A 46 2.27 -10.58 -7.04
CA ARG A 46 3.67 -10.16 -6.84
C ARG A 46 4.07 -8.94 -7.69
N LYS A 47 3.35 -8.69 -8.79
CA LYS A 47 3.52 -7.54 -9.67
C LYS A 47 2.16 -7.00 -10.07
N ALA A 48 1.95 -5.71 -9.85
CA ALA A 48 0.74 -5.01 -10.26
C ALA A 48 0.61 -4.92 -11.79
N VAL A 49 -0.63 -4.71 -12.27
CA VAL A 49 -0.93 -4.37 -13.66
C VAL A 49 -0.22 -3.07 -14.03
N GLN A 50 0.18 -2.93 -15.31
CA GLN A 50 0.86 -1.74 -15.77
C GLN A 50 0.04 -0.48 -15.46
N GLY A 51 0.69 0.46 -14.79
CA GLY A 51 0.03 1.68 -14.35
C GLY A 51 -0.89 1.48 -13.14
N TYR A 52 -0.68 0.48 -12.30
CA TYR A 52 -1.28 0.38 -10.97
C TYR A 52 -0.18 0.05 -9.96
N ASP A 53 -0.41 0.37 -8.69
CA ASP A 53 0.58 0.16 -7.62
C ASP A 53 0.33 -1.17 -6.90
N LEU A 54 -0.93 -1.62 -6.86
CA LEU A 54 -1.36 -2.88 -6.26
C LEU A 54 -2.35 -3.60 -7.16
N SER A 55 -2.26 -4.94 -7.23
CA SER A 55 -3.22 -5.77 -7.95
C SER A 55 -3.53 -7.06 -7.22
N PHE A 56 -4.78 -7.46 -7.29
CA PHE A 56 -5.34 -8.69 -6.77
C PHE A 56 -5.82 -9.58 -7.91
N LEU A 57 -5.64 -10.88 -7.75
CA LEU A 57 -6.16 -11.93 -8.64
C LEU A 57 -6.99 -12.89 -7.80
N ILE A 58 -8.29 -12.92 -8.04
CA ILE A 58 -9.21 -13.82 -7.33
C ILE A 58 -9.69 -14.88 -8.31
N ILE A 59 -9.30 -16.13 -8.06
CA ILE A 59 -9.70 -17.29 -8.85
C ILE A 59 -10.61 -18.19 -8.01
N ASN A 60 -11.25 -19.17 -8.66
CA ASN A 60 -12.21 -20.07 -8.00
C ASN A 60 -11.61 -20.82 -6.79
N CYS A 61 -10.33 -21.23 -6.86
CA CYS A 61 -9.66 -21.90 -5.73
C CYS A 61 -9.68 -21.05 -4.45
N HIS A 62 -9.57 -19.73 -4.56
CA HIS A 62 -9.63 -18.84 -3.40
C HIS A 62 -11.03 -18.80 -2.75
N TYR A 63 -12.10 -19.07 -3.52
CA TYR A 63 -13.46 -19.17 -2.98
C TYR A 63 -13.71 -20.49 -2.24
N GLU A 64 -12.98 -21.54 -2.61
CA GLU A 64 -13.04 -22.85 -1.95
C GLU A 64 -12.25 -22.85 -0.64
N ASP A 65 -11.08 -22.22 -0.64
CA ASP A 65 -10.16 -22.21 0.51
C ASP A 65 -10.41 -21.05 1.49
N MET A 66 -10.98 -19.93 1.03
CA MET A 66 -11.14 -18.71 1.83
C MET A 66 -12.60 -18.27 1.95
N GLN A 67 -12.94 -17.63 3.08
CA GLN A 67 -14.26 -17.08 3.28
C GLN A 67 -14.45 -15.79 2.45
N LYS A 68 -15.52 -15.72 1.66
CA LYS A 68 -15.84 -14.59 0.77
C LYS A 68 -15.78 -13.23 1.45
N HIS A 69 -16.26 -13.12 2.69
CA HIS A 69 -16.23 -11.85 3.43
C HIS A 69 -14.80 -11.38 3.72
N LYS A 70 -13.90 -12.30 4.10
CA LYS A 70 -12.48 -11.96 4.35
C LYS A 70 -11.76 -11.48 3.10
N LEU A 71 -12.11 -12.02 1.93
CA LEU A 71 -11.58 -11.54 0.64
C LEU A 71 -12.00 -10.11 0.36
N ILE A 72 -13.25 -9.77 0.64
CA ILE A 72 -13.77 -8.42 0.50
C ILE A 72 -13.08 -7.48 1.50
N ASP A 73 -12.94 -7.90 2.75
CA ASP A 73 -12.30 -7.12 3.81
C ASP A 73 -10.85 -6.75 3.43
N VAL A 74 -10.10 -7.69 2.85
CA VAL A 74 -8.73 -7.43 2.37
C VAL A 74 -8.71 -6.38 1.25
N ILE A 75 -9.65 -6.46 0.29
CA ILE A 75 -9.74 -5.47 -0.79
C ILE A 75 -10.13 -4.10 -0.24
N VAL A 76 -11.09 -4.04 0.68
CA VAL A 76 -11.53 -2.78 1.31
C VAL A 76 -10.40 -2.17 2.13
N GLN A 77 -9.72 -2.97 2.94
CA GLN A 77 -8.56 -2.52 3.72
C GLN A 77 -7.44 -2.00 2.82
N SER A 78 -7.27 -2.55 1.62
CA SER A 78 -6.28 -2.06 0.66
C SER A 78 -6.60 -0.69 0.05
N LEU A 79 -7.85 -0.22 0.14
CA LEU A 79 -8.22 1.16 -0.23
C LEU A 79 -7.76 2.18 0.84
N ASP A 80 -7.56 1.73 2.09
CA ASP A 80 -7.10 2.59 3.20
C ASP A 80 -5.58 2.85 3.20
N ILE A 81 -4.84 2.37 2.19
CA ILE A 81 -3.39 2.55 2.05
C ILE A 81 -2.99 4.04 2.04
N ASP A 82 -3.84 4.92 1.51
CA ASP A 82 -3.58 6.37 1.46
C ASP A 82 -3.48 6.99 2.87
N LYS A 83 -4.26 6.47 3.82
CA LYS A 83 -4.18 6.90 5.23
C LYS A 83 -2.86 6.44 5.84
N GLU A 84 -2.46 5.20 5.59
CA GLU A 84 -1.20 4.64 6.10
C GLU A 84 0.02 5.39 5.55
N ILE A 85 0.01 5.79 4.27
CA ILE A 85 1.07 6.63 3.68
C ILE A 85 1.11 8.00 4.36
N THR A 86 -0.06 8.60 4.62
CA THR A 86 -0.15 9.90 5.30
C THR A 86 0.40 9.83 6.73
N GLU A 87 0.06 8.77 7.47
CA GLU A 87 0.60 8.51 8.80
C GLU A 87 2.11 8.28 8.78
N LEU A 88 2.62 7.53 7.79
CA LEU A 88 4.04 7.30 7.62
C LEU A 88 4.80 8.61 7.33
N LYS A 89 4.24 9.51 6.51
CA LYS A 89 4.79 10.85 6.26
C LYS A 89 4.89 11.66 7.56
N LEU A 90 3.84 11.68 8.37
CA LEU A 90 3.86 12.37 9.67
C LEU A 90 4.89 11.77 10.63
N SER A 91 5.03 10.44 10.64
CA SER A 91 6.01 9.72 11.45
C SER A 91 7.45 10.09 11.07
N VAL A 92 7.76 10.10 9.77
CA VAL A 92 9.08 10.50 9.25
C VAL A 92 9.40 11.95 9.62
N ASN A 93 8.46 12.87 9.41
CA ASN A 93 8.65 14.28 9.75
C ASN A 93 8.90 14.50 11.25
N THR A 94 8.16 13.78 12.09
CA THR A 94 8.31 13.85 13.54
C THR A 94 9.68 13.33 13.99
N ARG A 95 10.12 12.19 13.46
CA ARG A 95 11.45 11.63 13.75
C ARG A 95 12.58 12.52 13.24
N GLY A 96 12.43 13.09 12.04
CA GLY A 96 13.40 14.04 11.48
C GLY A 96 13.60 15.25 12.38
N ARG A 97 12.50 15.83 12.91
CA ARG A 97 12.57 16.93 13.89
C ARG A 97 13.27 16.51 15.18
N LEU A 98 12.92 15.35 15.74
CA LEU A 98 13.54 14.82 16.96
C LEU A 98 15.07 14.70 16.80
N VAL A 99 15.52 14.07 15.71
CA VAL A 99 16.95 13.88 15.44
C VAL A 99 17.67 15.21 15.27
N ALA A 100 17.07 16.16 14.56
CA ALA A 100 17.65 17.50 14.39
C ALA A 100 17.75 18.24 15.74
N THR A 101 16.72 18.17 16.58
CA THR A 101 16.73 18.78 17.92
C THR A 101 17.79 18.16 18.81
N GLU A 102 17.89 16.83 18.88
CA GLU A 102 18.90 16.15 19.69
C GLU A 102 20.33 16.40 19.18
N PHE A 103 20.53 16.44 17.86
CA PHE A 103 21.83 16.77 17.29
C PHE A 103 22.25 18.20 17.64
N LEU A 104 21.37 19.19 17.50
CA LEU A 104 21.69 20.59 17.80
C LEU A 104 21.97 20.84 19.28
N LYS A 105 21.32 20.10 20.20
CA LYS A 105 21.62 20.14 21.64
C LYS A 105 23.06 19.75 21.98
N GLN A 106 23.78 19.05 21.10
CA GLN A 106 25.17 18.68 21.33
C GLN A 106 26.15 19.83 21.07
N PHE A 107 25.70 20.90 20.40
CA PHE A 107 26.52 22.06 20.03
C PHE A 107 26.18 23.34 20.83
N VAL A 108 25.25 23.23 21.78
CA VAL A 108 24.87 24.27 22.75
C VAL A 108 25.29 23.82 24.13
#